data_AF-A0A924A6S7-F1
#
_entry.id   AF-A0A924A6S7-F1
#
_cell.length_a   1.000
_cell.length_b   1.000
_cell.length_c   1.000
_cell.angle_alpha   90.00
_cell.angle_beta   90.00
_cell.angle_gamma   90.00
#
_symmetry.space_group_name_H-M   'P 1'
#
loop_
_entity.id
_entity.type
_entity.pdbx_description
1 polymer ?
#
loop_
_entity_poly.entity_id
_entity_poly.type
_entity_poly.pdbx_seq_one_letter_code
_entity_poly.pdbx_strand_id
1 'polypeptide(L)'
;MSRVDSFLIIIIILLSGLFVIHKTAEFQFSGVDFERQKNKQLAHQIKQMRLQEKVAEIEKRNLVPKQTVRSIASVPSSSNQIKESAFDANKELMNSSDIAESYYKKAELNCEKYKKEDICTENIEVVISQFPETRWAGESLILLGRLYLKTRQNDRANEVMKIIAREFKGDKEIQGKLFELKRSQF
;
A
#
# COMPACT_ATOMS: atom_id res chain seq x y z
N MET A 1 42.12 -43.42 -23.92
CA MET A 1 41.63 -42.44 -22.91
C MET A 1 41.87 -43.05 -21.55
N SER A 2 42.74 -42.44 -20.74
CA SER A 2 43.18 -43.03 -19.48
C SER A 2 42.07 -42.89 -18.43
N ARG A 3 42.02 -43.76 -17.42
CA ARG A 3 41.04 -43.66 -16.33
C ARG A 3 41.06 -42.28 -15.66
N VAL A 4 42.19 -41.58 -15.70
CA VAL A 4 42.41 -40.25 -15.13
C VAL A 4 41.60 -39.17 -15.87
N ASP A 5 41.46 -39.29 -17.19
CA ASP A 5 40.70 -38.32 -18.00
C ASP A 5 39.19 -38.37 -17.68
N SER A 6 38.69 -39.56 -17.36
CA SER A 6 37.27 -39.75 -17.00
C SER A 6 36.93 -39.16 -15.63
N PHE A 7 37.86 -39.20 -14.67
CA PHE A 7 37.67 -38.58 -13.35
C PHE A 7 37.66 -37.05 -13.42
N LEU A 8 38.52 -36.45 -14.25
CA LEU A 8 38.57 -35.00 -14.44
C LEU A 8 37.27 -34.47 -15.05
N ILE A 9 36.68 -35.19 -16.02
CA ILE A 9 35.41 -34.80 -16.64
C ILE A 9 34.27 -34.81 -15.61
N ILE A 10 34.21 -35.80 -14.72
CA ILE A 10 33.18 -35.88 -13.67
C ILE A 10 33.32 -34.73 -12.68
N ILE A 11 34.54 -34.36 -12.29
CA ILE A 11 34.80 -33.24 -11.38
C ILE A 11 34.36 -31.92 -12.02
N ILE A 12 34.63 -31.71 -13.31
CA ILE A 12 34.21 -30.52 -14.04
C ILE A 12 32.68 -30.42 -14.12
N ILE A 13 31.98 -31.54 -14.37
CA ILE A 13 30.52 -31.59 -14.37
C ILE A 13 29.93 -31.29 -12.98
N LEU A 14 30.54 -31.81 -11.91
CA LEU A 14 30.10 -31.53 -10.54
C LEU A 14 30.32 -30.07 -10.15
N LEU A 15 31.46 -29.48 -10.51
CA LEU A 15 31.77 -28.08 -10.22
C LEU A 15 30.87 -27.12 -11.00
N SER A 16 30.60 -27.42 -12.28
CA SER A 16 29.66 -26.64 -13.09
C SER A 16 28.22 -26.74 -12.56
N GLY A 17 27.78 -27.93 -12.13
CA GLY A 17 26.48 -28.11 -11.47
C GLY A 17 26.35 -27.30 -10.17
N LEU A 18 27.38 -27.33 -9.32
CA LEU A 18 27.43 -26.54 -8.08
C LEU A 18 27.39 -25.03 -8.35
N PHE A 19 28.08 -24.56 -9.38
CA PHE A 19 28.09 -23.15 -9.77
C PHE A 19 26.71 -22.65 -10.21
N VAL A 20 25.97 -23.46 -10.99
CA VAL A 20 24.60 -23.12 -11.42
C VAL A 20 23.66 -23.03 -10.21
N ILE A 21 23.72 -24.00 -9.29
CA ILE A 21 22.90 -24.00 -8.07
C ILE A 21 23.20 -22.76 -7.22
N HIS A 22 24.47 -22.40 -7.06
CA HIS A 22 24.88 -21.22 -6.31
C HIS A 22 24.37 -19.92 -6.94
N LYS A 23 24.37 -19.81 -8.27
CA LYS A 23 23.85 -18.63 -8.98
C LYS A 23 22.33 -18.52 -8.90
N THR A 24 21.60 -19.64 -8.94
CA THR A 24 20.15 -19.63 -8.75
C THR A 24 19.73 -19.21 -7.34
N ALA A 25 20.51 -19.58 -6.31
CA ALA A 25 20.23 -19.15 -4.94
C ALA A 25 20.40 -17.62 -4.77
N GLU A 26 21.49 -17.03 -5.29
CA GLU A 26 21.70 -15.58 -5.22
C GLU A 26 20.57 -14.78 -5.89
N PHE A 27 20.06 -15.25 -7.03
CA PHE A 27 19.00 -14.57 -7.77
C PHE A 27 17.70 -14.52 -6.96
N GLN A 28 17.36 -15.61 -6.26
CA GLN A 28 16.14 -15.72 -5.47
C GLN A 28 16.14 -14.79 -4.24
N PHE A 29 17.31 -14.53 -3.64
CA PHE A 29 17.44 -13.57 -2.53
C PHE A 29 17.40 -12.11 -2.99
N SER A 30 17.96 -11.78 -4.16
CA SER A 30 17.97 -10.39 -4.66
C SER A 30 16.56 -9.81 -4.85
N GLY A 31 15.59 -10.64 -5.26
CA GLY A 31 14.19 -10.21 -5.39
C GLY A 31 13.50 -9.92 -4.06
N VAL A 32 13.93 -10.55 -2.96
CA VAL A 32 13.35 -10.31 -1.62
C VAL A 32 13.72 -8.92 -1.11
N ASP A 33 14.97 -8.51 -1.27
CA ASP A 33 15.46 -7.21 -0.81
C ASP A 33 14.86 -6.05 -1.61
N PHE A 34 14.72 -6.20 -2.93
CA PHE A 34 14.11 -5.19 -3.80
C PHE A 34 12.67 -4.86 -3.36
N GLU A 35 11.87 -5.87 -3.12
CA GLU A 35 10.46 -5.69 -2.71
C GLU A 35 10.33 -5.22 -1.27
N ARG A 36 11.29 -5.56 -0.41
CA ARG A 36 11.36 -4.98 0.94
C ARG A 36 11.64 -3.49 0.88
N GLN A 37 12.49 -3.04 -0.04
CA GLN A 37 12.71 -1.61 -0.30
C GLN A 37 11.45 -0.97 -0.86
N LYS A 38 10.75 -1.63 -1.80
CA LYS A 38 9.47 -1.16 -2.35
C LYS A 38 8.42 -0.93 -1.26
N ASN A 39 8.26 -1.87 -0.32
CA ASN A 39 7.32 -1.73 0.79
C ASN A 39 7.69 -0.59 1.75
N LYS A 40 9.00 -0.38 2.01
CA LYS A 40 9.46 0.77 2.80
C LYS A 40 9.17 2.08 2.09
N GLN A 41 9.38 2.13 0.77
CA GLN A 41 9.08 3.28 -0.05
C GLN A 41 7.58 3.57 -0.10
N LEU A 42 6.75 2.54 -0.26
CA LEU A 42 5.29 2.64 -0.23
C LEU A 42 4.81 3.21 1.12
N ALA A 43 5.32 2.69 2.24
CA ALA A 43 5.00 3.22 3.57
C ALA A 43 5.41 4.69 3.71
N HIS A 44 6.57 5.07 3.15
CA HIS A 44 7.02 6.46 3.16
C HIS A 44 6.11 7.36 2.32
N GLN A 45 5.73 6.89 1.13
CA GLN A 45 4.82 7.61 0.23
C GLN A 45 3.45 7.81 0.86
N ILE A 46 2.82 6.78 1.43
CA ILE A 46 1.55 6.90 2.16
C ILE A 46 1.67 7.99 3.22
N LYS A 47 2.71 7.93 4.04
CA LYS A 47 2.92 8.92 5.10
C LYS A 47 3.09 10.34 4.56
N GLN A 48 3.84 10.53 3.48
CA GLN A 48 4.02 11.85 2.87
C GLN A 48 2.71 12.39 2.29
N MET A 49 1.93 11.56 1.60
CA MET A 49 0.65 11.95 1.03
C MET A 49 -0.35 12.35 2.12
N ARG A 50 -0.41 11.58 3.22
CA ARG A 50 -1.22 11.93 4.40
C ARG A 50 -0.84 13.28 5.00
N LEU A 51 0.47 13.57 5.05
CA LEU A 51 0.97 14.84 5.56
C LEU A 51 0.61 15.99 4.61
N GLN A 52 0.72 15.78 3.30
CA GLN A 52 0.33 16.77 2.31
C GLN A 52 -1.17 17.09 2.37
N GLU A 53 -2.04 16.09 2.50
CA GLU A 53 -3.47 16.33 2.66
C GLU A 53 -3.76 17.12 3.94
N LYS A 54 -3.17 16.73 5.08
CA LYS A 54 -3.31 17.49 6.33
C LYS A 54 -2.83 18.94 6.21
N VAL A 55 -1.75 19.18 5.47
CA VAL A 55 -1.28 20.54 5.20
C VAL A 55 -2.29 21.29 4.32
N ALA A 56 -2.84 20.66 3.29
CA ALA A 56 -3.88 21.25 2.44
C ALA A 56 -5.15 21.56 3.23
N GLU A 57 -5.57 20.70 4.16
CA GLU A 57 -6.69 20.97 5.08
C GLU A 57 -6.41 22.16 6.00
N ILE A 58 -5.19 22.26 6.54
CA ILE A 58 -4.78 23.38 7.41
C ILE A 58 -4.72 24.69 6.62
N GLU A 59 -4.22 24.67 5.40
CA GLU A 59 -4.16 25.84 4.52
C GLU A 59 -5.57 26.32 4.13
N LYS A 60 -6.47 25.38 3.80
CA LYS A 60 -7.91 25.68 3.61
C LYS A 60 -8.54 26.31 4.85
N ARG A 61 -8.15 25.89 6.07
CA ARG A 61 -8.62 26.50 7.34
C ARG A 61 -8.02 27.88 7.61
N ASN A 62 -6.79 28.14 7.16
CA ASN A 62 -6.07 29.40 7.40
C ASN A 62 -6.38 30.49 6.35
N LEU A 63 -7.05 30.16 5.26
CA LEU A 63 -7.55 31.12 4.26
C LEU A 63 -8.84 31.86 4.68
N VAL A 64 -9.32 31.69 5.93
CA VAL A 64 -10.28 32.63 6.51
C VAL A 64 -9.50 33.90 6.90
N PRO A 65 -9.71 35.06 6.26
CA PRO A 65 -8.96 36.25 6.60
C PRO A 65 -9.29 36.64 8.04
N LYS A 66 -8.26 36.73 8.89
CA LYS A 66 -8.31 37.55 10.11
C LYS A 66 -8.54 38.99 9.65
N GLN A 67 -9.80 39.37 9.48
CA GLN A 67 -10.18 40.76 9.35
C GLN A 67 -9.81 41.45 10.64
N THR A 68 -8.75 42.24 10.53
CA THR A 68 -8.28 43.22 11.50
C THR A 68 -9.45 44.04 12.00
N VAL A 69 -9.67 43.97 13.31
CA VAL A 69 -10.59 44.81 14.07
C VAL A 69 -10.32 46.28 13.78
N ARG A 70 -11.30 46.99 13.20
CA ARG A 70 -11.59 48.43 13.43
C ARG A 70 -13.00 48.78 12.93
N SER A 71 -13.93 48.76 13.88
CA SER A 71 -15.13 49.60 14.10
C SER A 71 -16.05 50.01 12.92
N ILE A 72 -17.36 49.65 13.01
CA ILE A 72 -18.55 50.53 13.20
C ILE A 72 -19.84 49.84 12.66
N ALA A 73 -20.86 49.77 13.54
CA ALA A 73 -22.33 49.71 13.33
C ALA A 73 -23.06 48.53 12.62
N SER A 74 -24.08 48.01 13.35
CA SER A 74 -25.40 47.46 12.95
C SER A 74 -25.55 46.22 12.03
N VAL A 75 -25.86 45.05 12.64
CA VAL A 75 -26.90 43.98 12.38
C VAL A 75 -27.23 43.55 10.92
N PRO A 76 -27.60 42.27 10.55
CA PRO A 76 -27.80 41.01 11.31
C PRO A 76 -27.06 39.74 10.75
N SER A 77 -27.08 38.70 11.59
CA SER A 77 -27.01 37.24 11.34
C SER A 77 -26.98 36.72 9.88
N SER A 78 -25.88 36.06 9.51
CA SER A 78 -25.83 35.09 8.40
C SER A 78 -25.08 33.83 8.85
N SER A 79 -25.82 32.88 9.43
CA SER A 79 -25.32 31.55 9.84
C SER A 79 -25.34 30.52 8.70
N ASN A 80 -25.54 30.96 7.44
CA ASN A 80 -25.72 30.06 6.30
C ASN A 80 -24.44 29.80 5.48
N GLN A 81 -23.33 30.50 5.72
CA GLN A 81 -22.09 30.28 4.95
C GLN A 81 -21.14 29.22 5.54
N ILE A 82 -21.45 28.67 6.72
CA ILE A 82 -20.61 27.64 7.38
C ILE A 82 -20.93 26.23 6.88
N LYS A 83 -22.05 26.01 6.19
CA LYS A 83 -22.49 24.68 5.75
C LYS A 83 -22.01 24.28 4.35
N GLU A 84 -21.59 25.24 3.53
CA GLU A 84 -21.29 25.00 2.10
C GLU A 84 -19.86 24.47 1.90
N SER A 85 -18.87 24.98 2.65
CA SER A 85 -17.47 24.54 2.54
C SER A 85 -17.21 23.14 3.14
N ALA A 86 -17.95 22.76 4.18
CA ALA A 86 -17.93 21.40 4.73
C ALA A 86 -18.66 20.40 3.83
N PHE A 87 -19.61 20.87 3.00
CA PHE A 87 -20.37 20.06 2.06
C PHE A 87 -19.55 19.73 0.80
N ASP A 88 -18.77 20.69 0.29
CA ASP A 88 -17.91 20.50 -0.88
C ASP A 88 -16.71 19.58 -0.60
N ALA A 89 -16.05 19.72 0.57
CA ALA A 89 -14.98 18.81 0.98
C ALA A 89 -15.49 17.38 1.19
N ASN A 90 -16.69 17.20 1.75
CA ASN A 90 -17.32 15.88 1.90
C ASN A 90 -17.70 15.27 0.54
N LYS A 91 -18.18 16.09 -0.42
CA LYS A 91 -18.54 15.63 -1.77
C LYS A 91 -17.32 15.14 -2.55
N GLU A 92 -16.18 15.82 -2.40
CA GLU A 92 -14.92 15.45 -3.05
C GLU A 92 -14.34 14.16 -2.43
N LEU A 93 -14.42 14.00 -1.10
CA LEU A 93 -14.03 12.77 -0.40
C LEU A 93 -14.94 11.59 -0.74
N MET A 94 -16.26 11.82 -0.86
CA MET A 94 -17.22 10.80 -1.30
C MET A 94 -16.93 10.36 -2.74
N ASN A 95 -16.61 11.29 -3.65
CA ASN A 95 -16.21 10.95 -5.01
C ASN A 95 -14.89 10.15 -5.05
N SER A 96 -13.90 10.55 -4.23
CA SER A 96 -12.62 9.84 -4.11
C SER A 96 -12.80 8.41 -3.56
N SER A 97 -13.67 8.22 -2.57
CA SER A 97 -14.00 6.92 -2.01
C SER A 97 -14.67 6.00 -3.02
N ASP A 98 -15.63 6.50 -3.80
CA ASP A 98 -16.34 5.70 -4.82
C ASP A 98 -15.40 5.29 -5.97
N ILE A 99 -14.50 6.20 -6.37
CA ILE A 99 -13.46 5.90 -7.36
C ILE A 99 -12.50 4.84 -6.80
N ALA A 100 -12.02 5.01 -5.57
CA ALA A 100 -11.13 4.05 -4.92
C ALA A 100 -11.76 2.66 -4.80
N GLU A 101 -13.07 2.57 -4.51
CA GLU A 101 -13.82 1.33 -4.50
C GLU A 101 -13.79 0.63 -5.86
N SER A 102 -14.00 1.37 -6.94
CA SER A 102 -13.97 0.83 -8.30
C SER A 102 -12.60 0.24 -8.66
N TYR A 103 -11.52 0.97 -8.33
CA TYR A 103 -10.15 0.46 -8.51
C TYR A 103 -9.87 -0.76 -7.64
N TYR A 104 -10.32 -0.77 -6.38
CA TYR A 104 -10.21 -1.93 -5.50
C TYR A 104 -10.92 -3.16 -6.09
N LYS A 105 -12.17 -3.03 -6.53
CA LYS A 105 -12.93 -4.13 -7.14
C LYS A 105 -12.22 -4.69 -8.38
N LYS A 106 -11.63 -3.82 -9.21
CA LYS A 106 -10.81 -4.25 -10.35
C LYS A 106 -9.58 -5.04 -9.89
N ALA A 107 -8.90 -4.58 -8.85
CA ALA A 107 -7.76 -5.29 -8.27
C ALA A 107 -8.17 -6.67 -7.74
N GLU A 108 -9.21 -6.75 -6.91
CA GLU A 108 -9.76 -7.98 -6.34
C GLU A 108 -10.10 -9.01 -7.43
N LEU A 109 -10.80 -8.59 -8.49
CA LEU A 109 -11.09 -9.46 -9.64
C LEU A 109 -9.81 -10.01 -10.29
N ASN A 110 -8.77 -9.20 -10.43
CA ASN A 110 -7.49 -9.64 -11.00
C ASN A 110 -6.75 -10.62 -10.09
N CYS A 111 -6.82 -10.42 -8.78
CA CYS A 111 -6.20 -11.28 -7.78
C CYS A 111 -6.89 -12.65 -7.66
N GLU A 112 -8.23 -12.67 -7.63
CA GLU A 112 -9.00 -13.88 -7.34
C GLU A 112 -9.37 -14.66 -8.60
N LYS A 113 -9.88 -13.97 -9.64
CA LYS A 113 -10.42 -14.62 -10.84
C LYS A 113 -9.33 -14.97 -11.84
N TYR A 114 -8.44 -14.03 -12.12
CA TYR A 114 -7.42 -14.19 -13.17
C TYR A 114 -6.10 -14.76 -12.66
N LYS A 115 -5.88 -14.77 -11.34
CA LYS A 115 -4.67 -15.29 -10.68
C LYS A 115 -3.37 -14.73 -11.27
N LYS A 116 -3.41 -13.50 -11.78
CA LYS A 116 -2.24 -12.80 -12.33
C LYS A 116 -1.62 -11.97 -11.22
N GLU A 117 -0.64 -12.54 -10.53
CA GLU A 117 -0.06 -11.94 -9.33
C GLU A 117 0.57 -10.57 -9.60
N ASP A 118 1.26 -10.41 -10.73
CA ASP A 118 1.87 -9.14 -11.11
C ASP A 118 0.81 -8.05 -11.33
N ILE A 119 -0.21 -8.35 -12.14
CA ILE A 119 -1.32 -7.42 -12.44
C ILE A 119 -2.16 -7.12 -11.19
N CYS A 120 -2.35 -8.11 -10.32
CA CYS A 120 -3.00 -7.94 -9.04
C CYS A 120 -2.25 -6.90 -8.19
N THR A 121 -0.92 -7.07 -8.08
CA THR A 121 -0.06 -6.19 -7.28
C THR A 121 -0.03 -4.76 -7.84
N GLU A 122 0.06 -4.60 -9.16
CA GLU A 122 -0.01 -3.29 -9.83
C GLU A 122 -1.32 -2.56 -9.55
N ASN A 123 -2.47 -3.23 -9.68
CA ASN A 123 -3.77 -2.58 -9.43
C ASN A 123 -3.97 -2.25 -7.94
N ILE A 124 -3.47 -3.09 -7.04
CA ILE A 124 -3.45 -2.81 -5.59
C ILE A 124 -2.63 -1.53 -5.32
N GLU A 125 -1.44 -1.42 -5.92
CA GLU A 125 -0.56 -0.26 -5.75
C GLU A 125 -1.19 1.03 -6.26
N VAL A 126 -1.99 0.96 -7.33
CA VAL A 126 -2.78 2.10 -7.80
C VAL A 126 -3.76 2.58 -6.73
N VAL A 127 -4.50 1.68 -6.08
CA VAL A 127 -5.45 2.10 -5.03
C VAL A 127 -4.72 2.76 -3.85
N ILE A 128 -3.63 2.13 -3.39
CA ILE A 128 -2.88 2.60 -2.23
C ILE A 128 -2.19 3.94 -2.51
N SER A 129 -1.66 4.12 -3.73
CA SER A 129 -0.93 5.33 -4.10
C SER A 129 -1.85 6.50 -4.42
N GLN A 130 -2.99 6.26 -5.08
CA GLN A 130 -3.89 7.34 -5.48
C GLN A 130 -4.92 7.68 -4.41
N PHE A 131 -5.29 6.73 -3.55
CA PHE A 131 -6.36 6.89 -2.56
C PHE A 131 -5.94 6.47 -1.14
N PRO A 132 -4.76 6.90 -0.63
CA PRO A 132 -4.15 6.38 0.60
C PRO A 132 -4.98 6.56 1.87
N GLU A 133 -5.94 7.49 1.83
CA GLU A 133 -6.77 7.90 2.96
C GLU A 133 -8.12 7.18 3.00
N THR A 134 -8.48 6.56 1.88
CA THR A 134 -9.73 5.83 1.78
C THR A 134 -9.61 4.50 2.51
N ARG A 135 -10.75 4.01 3.00
CA ARG A 135 -10.86 2.66 3.56
C ARG A 135 -10.39 1.59 2.55
N TRP A 136 -10.55 1.86 1.26
CA TRP A 136 -10.12 1.00 0.15
C TRP A 136 -8.61 0.84 0.01
N ALA A 137 -7.80 1.82 0.43
CA ALA A 137 -6.35 1.60 0.57
C ALA A 137 -6.05 0.58 1.67
N GLY A 138 -6.80 0.62 2.78
CA GLY A 138 -6.73 -0.39 3.84
C GLY A 138 -7.12 -1.78 3.34
N GLU A 139 -8.25 -1.90 2.62
CA GLU A 139 -8.68 -3.15 1.99
C GLU A 139 -7.64 -3.69 0.99
N SER A 140 -7.06 -2.80 0.19
CA SER A 140 -6.03 -3.16 -0.79
C SER A 140 -4.77 -3.69 -0.12
N LEU A 141 -4.37 -3.12 1.02
CA LEU A 141 -3.26 -3.64 1.82
C LEU A 141 -3.59 -5.01 2.44
N ILE A 142 -4.83 -5.23 2.88
CA ILE A 142 -5.28 -6.55 3.35
C ILE A 142 -5.18 -7.58 2.22
N LEU A 143 -5.67 -7.22 1.03
CA LEU A 143 -5.59 -8.05 -0.17
C LEU A 143 -4.14 -8.38 -0.54
N LEU A 144 -3.25 -7.39 -0.49
CA LEU A 144 -1.81 -7.56 -0.73
C LEU A 144 -1.18 -8.52 0.29
N GLY A 145 -1.52 -8.36 1.56
CA GLY A 145 -1.07 -9.25 2.62
C GLY A 145 -1.52 -10.69 2.38
N ARG A 146 -2.77 -10.91 1.97
CA ARG A 146 -3.29 -12.25 1.61
C ARG A 146 -2.54 -12.85 0.42
N LEU A 147 -2.28 -12.05 -0.61
CA LEU A 147 -1.51 -12.47 -1.78
C LEU A 147 -0.10 -12.95 -1.36
N TYR A 148 0.58 -12.18 -0.52
CA TYR A 148 1.91 -12.56 -0.02
C TYR A 148 1.89 -13.84 0.83
N LEU A 149 0.88 -14.04 1.68
CA LEU A 149 0.75 -15.30 2.41
C LEU A 149 0.51 -16.49 1.47
N LYS A 150 -0.40 -16.34 0.51
CA LYS A 150 -0.72 -17.37 -0.48
C LYS A 150 0.51 -17.79 -1.30
N THR A 151 1.40 -16.85 -1.58
CA THR A 151 2.64 -17.06 -2.34
C THR A 151 3.84 -17.40 -1.46
N ARG A 152 3.62 -17.70 -0.17
CA ARG A 152 4.65 -18.04 0.84
C ARG A 152 5.69 -16.94 1.08
N GLN A 153 5.36 -15.69 0.76
CA GLN A 153 6.18 -14.51 0.99
C GLN A 153 5.90 -13.92 2.38
N ASN A 154 6.09 -14.73 3.42
CA ASN A 154 5.70 -14.41 4.80
C ASN A 154 6.33 -13.12 5.33
N ASP A 155 7.60 -12.87 4.99
CA ASP A 155 8.29 -11.64 5.39
C ASP A 155 7.62 -10.39 4.81
N ARG A 156 7.18 -10.45 3.54
CA ARG A 156 6.49 -9.34 2.89
C ARG A 156 5.10 -9.13 3.46
N ALA A 157 4.36 -10.21 3.70
CA ALA A 157 3.07 -10.15 4.39
C ALA A 157 3.22 -9.47 5.77
N ASN A 158 4.27 -9.82 6.52
CA ASN A 158 4.58 -9.20 7.82
C ASN A 158 4.88 -7.70 7.71
N GLU A 159 5.64 -7.26 6.70
CA GLU A 159 5.88 -5.83 6.50
C GLU A 159 4.58 -5.08 6.15
N VAL A 160 3.74 -5.64 5.28
CA VAL A 160 2.42 -5.06 4.94
C VAL A 160 1.52 -4.97 6.18
N MET A 161 1.46 -6.02 7.00
CA MET A 161 0.71 -6.01 8.26
C MET A 161 1.17 -4.91 9.23
N LYS A 162 2.47 -4.61 9.27
CA LYS A 162 3.00 -3.49 10.08
C LYS A 162 2.55 -2.14 9.53
N ILE A 163 2.48 -1.99 8.21
CA ILE A 163 1.93 -0.79 7.56
C ILE A 163 0.47 -0.63 7.97
N ILE A 164 -0.36 -1.67 7.83
CA ILE A 164 -1.78 -1.63 8.21
C ILE A 164 -1.96 -1.27 9.69
N ALA A 165 -1.19 -1.91 10.58
CA ALA A 165 -1.27 -1.66 12.02
C ALA A 165 -0.91 -0.21 12.39
N ARG A 166 -0.03 0.43 11.63
CA ARG A 166 0.42 1.80 11.86
C ARG A 166 -0.53 2.81 11.22
N GLU A 167 -0.78 2.64 9.94
CA GLU A 167 -1.48 3.61 9.11
C GLU A 167 -3.00 3.54 9.32
N PHE A 168 -3.56 2.38 9.62
CA PHE A 168 -5.00 2.20 9.80
C PHE A 168 -5.38 1.86 11.25
N LYS A 169 -4.55 2.27 12.23
CA LYS A 169 -4.75 1.98 13.66
C LYS A 169 -6.15 2.36 14.18
N GLY A 170 -6.72 3.44 13.65
CA GLY A 170 -8.04 3.95 14.05
C GLY A 170 -9.24 3.30 13.35
N ASP A 171 -9.01 2.57 12.25
CA ASP A 171 -10.07 1.92 11.48
C ASP A 171 -10.36 0.52 12.04
N LYS A 172 -11.44 0.41 12.80
CA LYS A 172 -11.81 -0.84 13.50
C LYS A 172 -12.03 -2.01 12.55
N GLU A 173 -12.58 -1.78 11.37
CA GLU A 173 -12.86 -2.88 10.44
C GLU A 173 -11.58 -3.37 9.78
N ILE A 174 -10.70 -2.46 9.36
CA ILE A 174 -9.39 -2.82 8.82
C ILE A 174 -8.54 -3.53 9.89
N GLN A 175 -8.60 -3.09 11.16
CA GLN A 175 -7.93 -3.79 12.25
C GLN A 175 -8.51 -5.19 12.50
N GLY A 176 -9.83 -5.38 12.36
CA GLY A 176 -10.47 -6.68 12.42
C GLY A 176 -9.95 -7.63 11.32
N LYS A 177 -9.90 -7.16 10.08
CA LYS A 177 -9.35 -7.92 8.95
C LYS A 177 -7.86 -8.21 9.11
N LEU A 178 -7.08 -7.27 9.68
CA LEU A 178 -5.67 -7.50 10.01
C LEU A 178 -5.51 -8.62 11.04
N PHE A 179 -6.39 -8.68 12.04
CA PHE A 179 -6.36 -9.75 13.03
C PHE A 179 -6.61 -11.13 12.40
N GLU A 180 -7.61 -11.23 11.52
CA GLU A 180 -7.87 -12.45 10.75
C GLU A 180 -6.67 -12.85 9.89
N LEU A 181 -6.05 -11.89 9.21
CA LEU A 181 -4.90 -12.12 8.35
C LEU A 181 -3.68 -12.63 9.13
N LYS A 182 -3.46 -12.15 10.35
CA LYS A 182 -2.38 -12.67 11.23
C LYS A 182 -2.67 -14.09 11.66
N ARG A 183 -3.94 -14.42 11.90
CA ARG A 183 -4.34 -15.77 12.30
C ARG A 183 -4.12 -16.78 11.17
N SER A 184 -4.25 -16.39 9.91
CA SER A 184 -4.00 -17.29 8.76
C SER A 184 -2.53 -17.62 8.51
N GLN A 185 -1.59 -17.11 9.32
CA GLN A 185 -0.17 -17.51 9.27
C GLN A 185 0.13 -18.85 9.98
N PHE A 186 -0.80 -19.32 10.82
CA PHE A 186 -0.67 -20.53 11.65
C PHE A 186 -1.74 -21.55 11.26
#